data_AF-A0A7W9MRM8-F1
#
_entry.id   AF-A0A7W9MRM8-F1
#
_cell.length_a   1.000
_cell.length_b   1.000
_cell.length_c   1.000
_cell.angle_alpha   90.00
_cell.angle_beta   90.00
_cell.angle_gamma   90.00
#
_symmetry.space_group_name_H-M   'P 1'
#
loop_
_entity.id
_entity.type
_entity.pdbx_description
1 polymer ?
#
loop_
_entity_poly.entity_id
_entity_poly.type
_entity_poly.pdbx_seq_one_letter_code
_entity_poly.pdbx_strand_id
1 'polypeptide(L)'
;MRRLLAVLAAGLLTAAATQLPSYAVNQYTTVGNVPKPVACNNHGTIPAGGWLANKSCGYVMGTAIAGTRFDVHTTTPTNFHFGRWRAGDGSNFCAFLVPSALDLGTGSSVADSCSADTSERLSHRRTFGRDFDAAPHTGNGAIIVRINPSACTGYYNYFTDSTYAGGRLHDPAGFALPATGGYRYSTNDLGASMIRVDDASGETIWLFVARSCIAGQLPAGLNNQND
;
A
#
# COMPACT_ATOMS: atom_id res chain seq x y z
N MET A 1 -50.56 51.72 -21.20
CA MET A 1 -50.41 50.25 -21.11
C MET A 1 -49.31 49.81 -22.08
N ARG A 2 -48.09 49.54 -21.57
CA ARG A 2 -46.97 48.99 -22.33
C ARG A 2 -46.36 47.87 -21.50
N ARG A 3 -46.29 46.68 -22.10
CA ARG A 3 -45.73 45.44 -21.55
C ARG A 3 -44.22 45.56 -21.45
N LEU A 4 -43.63 45.06 -20.37
CA LEU A 4 -42.20 44.71 -20.29
C LEU A 4 -42.10 43.31 -19.66
N LEU A 5 -41.85 42.34 -20.54
CA LEU A 5 -41.45 40.98 -20.21
C LEU A 5 -39.98 41.02 -19.79
N ALA A 6 -39.68 40.64 -18.55
CA ALA A 6 -38.32 40.37 -18.11
C ALA A 6 -38.04 38.87 -18.34
N VAL A 7 -37.21 38.57 -19.34
CA VAL A 7 -36.66 37.24 -19.57
C VAL A 7 -35.41 37.11 -18.69
N LEU A 8 -35.48 36.30 -17.65
CA LEU A 8 -34.31 35.87 -16.87
C LEU A 8 -33.60 34.76 -17.67
N ALA A 9 -32.49 35.11 -18.31
CA ALA A 9 -31.56 34.15 -18.88
C ALA A 9 -30.73 33.51 -17.75
N ALA A 10 -31.04 32.27 -17.40
CA ALA A 10 -30.20 31.45 -16.55
C ALA A 10 -28.95 31.06 -17.35
N GLY A 11 -27.82 31.71 -17.07
CA GLY A 11 -26.53 31.34 -17.61
C GLY A 11 -26.08 29.99 -17.04
N LEU A 12 -26.16 28.94 -17.86
CA LEU A 12 -25.41 27.70 -17.61
C LEU A 12 -23.91 28.01 -17.74
N LEU A 13 -23.23 28.19 -16.61
CA LEU A 13 -21.78 27.99 -16.54
C LEU A 13 -21.53 26.48 -16.66
N THR A 14 -21.38 26.00 -17.89
CA THR A 14 -20.71 24.73 -18.15
C THR A 14 -19.26 24.88 -17.73
N ALA A 15 -18.92 24.38 -16.55
CA ALA A 15 -17.54 24.17 -16.14
C ALA A 15 -16.90 23.18 -17.12
N ALA A 16 -16.20 23.70 -18.13
CA ALA A 16 -15.31 22.91 -18.95
C ALA A 16 -14.15 22.44 -18.06
N ALA A 17 -14.27 21.24 -17.51
CA ALA A 17 -13.16 20.57 -16.84
C ALA A 17 -12.06 20.39 -17.89
N THR A 18 -11.00 21.19 -17.79
CA THR A 18 -9.79 21.02 -18.59
C THR A 18 -9.13 19.71 -18.15
N GLN A 19 -9.47 18.61 -18.82
CA GLN A 19 -8.70 17.37 -18.74
C GLN A 19 -7.32 17.68 -19.32
N LEU A 20 -6.33 17.85 -18.45
CA LEU A 20 -4.94 17.82 -18.86
C LEU A 20 -4.69 16.50 -19.60
N PRO A 21 -3.93 16.49 -20.69
CA PRO A 21 -3.61 15.26 -21.40
C PRO A 21 -2.92 14.31 -20.42
N SER A 22 -3.54 13.17 -20.15
CA SER A 22 -2.85 12.07 -19.51
C SER A 22 -1.72 11.64 -20.45
N TYR A 23 -0.47 11.81 -20.02
CA TYR A 23 0.64 11.22 -20.76
C TYR A 23 0.62 9.70 -20.56
N ALA A 24 1.25 8.99 -21.49
CA ALA A 24 1.30 7.54 -21.46
C ALA A 24 2.46 7.05 -20.58
N VAL A 25 2.21 5.99 -19.83
CA VAL A 25 3.21 5.27 -19.02
C VAL A 25 3.19 3.79 -19.38
N ASN A 26 4.18 3.03 -18.90
CA ASN A 26 4.22 1.59 -19.10
C ASN A 26 3.58 0.86 -17.91
N GLN A 27 2.69 -0.07 -18.23
CA GLN A 27 2.17 -1.07 -17.32
C GLN A 27 2.95 -2.38 -17.47
N TYR A 28 3.26 -3.01 -16.35
CA TYR A 28 3.95 -4.29 -16.27
C TYR A 28 3.18 -5.27 -15.39
N THR A 29 3.51 -6.56 -15.53
CA THR A 29 3.07 -7.63 -14.63
C THR A 29 3.99 -7.66 -13.41
N THR A 30 3.43 -7.84 -12.22
CA THR A 30 4.22 -8.05 -11.01
C THR A 30 4.68 -9.50 -10.90
N VAL A 31 5.86 -9.72 -10.30
CA VAL A 31 6.43 -11.07 -10.12
C VAL A 31 6.56 -11.42 -8.64
N GLY A 32 6.58 -12.72 -8.35
CA GLY A 32 6.86 -13.26 -7.02
C GLY A 32 8.35 -13.52 -6.81
N ASN A 33 8.70 -14.04 -5.62
CA ASN A 33 10.08 -14.31 -5.21
C ASN A 33 11.00 -13.08 -5.36
N VAL A 34 10.50 -11.91 -4.98
CA VAL A 34 11.21 -10.63 -5.14
C VAL A 34 12.25 -10.48 -4.02
N PRO A 35 13.52 -10.21 -4.33
CA PRO A 35 14.51 -9.89 -3.32
C PRO A 35 14.10 -8.64 -2.53
N LYS A 36 14.21 -8.69 -1.20
CA LYS A 36 13.96 -7.49 -0.39
C LYS A 36 15.01 -6.42 -0.72
N PRO A 37 14.62 -5.14 -0.71
CA PRO A 37 15.53 -4.07 -1.10
C PRO A 37 16.68 -3.92 -0.09
N VAL A 38 17.89 -4.34 -0.50
CA VAL A 38 19.13 -4.23 0.28
C VAL A 38 19.45 -2.77 0.62
N ALA A 39 19.09 -1.83 -0.26
CA ALA A 39 19.19 -0.39 -0.02
C ALA A 39 18.44 0.08 1.25
N CYS A 40 17.50 -0.73 1.74
CA CYS A 40 16.73 -0.48 2.95
C CYS A 40 17.18 -1.36 4.13
N ASN A 41 18.35 -1.99 4.04
CA ASN A 41 18.89 -2.95 5.02
C ASN A 41 17.92 -4.12 5.31
N ASN A 42 17.19 -4.57 4.28
CA ASN A 42 16.33 -5.74 4.36
C ASN A 42 17.00 -6.93 3.68
N HIS A 43 16.70 -8.14 4.18
CA HIS A 43 17.29 -9.39 3.70
C HIS A 43 16.23 -10.49 3.52
N GLY A 44 16.45 -11.35 2.53
CA GLY A 44 15.57 -12.46 2.15
C GLY A 44 14.65 -12.12 0.99
N THR A 45 13.63 -12.96 0.78
CA THR A 45 12.74 -12.91 -0.37
C THR A 45 11.32 -12.51 0.06
N ILE A 46 10.55 -11.97 -0.88
CA ILE A 46 9.11 -11.74 -0.77
C ILE A 46 8.45 -12.73 -1.74
N PRO A 47 7.99 -13.91 -1.26
CA PRO A 47 7.50 -14.97 -2.14
C PRO A 47 6.29 -14.56 -2.97
N ALA A 48 5.30 -13.93 -2.32
CA ALA A 48 4.00 -13.64 -2.91
C ALA A 48 3.99 -12.49 -3.93
N GLY A 49 5.04 -11.66 -4.00
CA GLY A 49 5.04 -10.45 -4.81
C GLY A 49 6.10 -9.43 -4.40
N GLY A 50 5.86 -8.15 -4.70
CA GLY A 50 6.69 -7.05 -4.21
C GLY A 50 5.98 -6.20 -3.14
N TRP A 51 6.70 -5.65 -2.17
CA TRP A 51 6.08 -4.74 -1.21
C TRP A 51 5.66 -3.43 -1.85
N LEU A 52 4.45 -3.01 -1.51
CA LEU A 52 3.93 -1.67 -1.76
C LEU A 52 4.27 -0.81 -0.55
N ALA A 53 4.99 0.27 -0.74
CA ALA A 53 5.46 1.16 0.30
C ALA A 53 5.08 2.62 0.04
N ASN A 54 4.94 3.43 1.09
CA ASN A 54 4.56 4.83 0.95
C ASN A 54 5.66 5.74 0.39
N LYS A 55 6.90 5.30 0.53
CA LYS A 55 8.12 5.88 -0.05
C LYS A 55 9.16 4.79 -0.19
N SER A 56 10.28 5.07 -0.87
CA SER A 56 11.45 4.19 -0.85
C SER A 56 11.87 3.93 0.60
N CYS A 57 12.02 2.64 0.93
CA CYS A 57 12.28 2.18 2.30
C CYS A 57 11.22 2.59 3.34
N GLY A 58 10.01 2.97 2.97
CA GLY A 58 8.96 3.40 3.91
C GLY A 58 8.23 2.25 4.63
N TYR A 59 7.00 2.55 5.08
CA TYR A 59 6.09 1.54 5.59
C TYR A 59 5.56 0.68 4.46
N VAL A 60 5.52 -0.63 4.70
CA VAL A 60 4.87 -1.58 3.81
C VAL A 60 3.36 -1.46 3.98
N MET A 61 2.69 -0.90 3.00
CA MET A 61 1.23 -0.72 2.96
C MET A 61 0.51 -1.99 2.51
N GLY A 62 1.27 -2.89 1.88
CA GLY A 62 0.71 -4.00 1.16
C GLY A 62 1.74 -4.83 0.39
N THR A 63 1.25 -5.82 -0.34
CA THR A 63 2.00 -6.61 -1.31
C THR A 63 1.30 -6.56 -2.67
N ALA A 64 2.04 -6.17 -3.69
CA ALA A 64 1.65 -6.31 -5.08
C ALA A 64 1.79 -7.79 -5.47
N ILE A 65 0.70 -8.55 -5.31
CA ILE A 65 0.67 -10.00 -5.54
C ILE A 65 1.16 -10.33 -6.95
N ALA A 66 1.97 -11.38 -7.10
CA ALA A 66 2.47 -11.84 -8.39
C ALA A 66 1.32 -12.08 -9.39
N GLY A 67 1.53 -11.71 -10.65
CA GLY A 67 0.53 -11.82 -11.72
C GLY A 67 -0.47 -10.65 -11.80
N THR A 68 -0.42 -9.70 -10.86
CA THR A 68 -1.20 -8.45 -10.93
C THR A 68 -0.49 -7.39 -11.79
N ARG A 69 -1.07 -6.20 -11.92
CA ARG A 69 -0.54 -5.14 -12.80
C ARG A 69 -0.01 -3.95 -12.02
N PHE A 70 0.98 -3.27 -12.59
CA PHE A 70 1.54 -2.05 -12.04
C PHE A 70 1.88 -1.04 -13.15
N ASP A 71 1.28 0.14 -13.09
CA ASP A 71 1.52 1.26 -14.01
C ASP A 71 2.67 2.12 -13.45
N VAL A 72 3.79 2.29 -14.17
CA VAL A 72 4.97 3.01 -13.65
C VAL A 72 4.93 4.49 -14.02
N HIS A 73 4.65 5.35 -13.03
CA HIS A 73 4.69 6.80 -13.17
C HIS A 73 6.12 7.33 -13.20
N THR A 74 6.92 6.97 -12.20
CA THR A 74 8.33 7.34 -12.09
C THR A 74 9.16 6.21 -11.46
N THR A 75 10.46 6.22 -11.71
CA THR A 75 11.42 5.30 -11.07
C THR A 75 12.50 6.11 -10.36
N THR A 76 12.77 5.77 -9.11
CA THR A 76 13.82 6.41 -8.30
C THR A 76 15.21 5.92 -8.67
N PRO A 77 16.30 6.63 -8.30
CA PRO A 77 17.67 6.16 -8.53
C PRO A 77 18.02 4.80 -7.89
N THR A 78 17.27 4.39 -6.85
CA THR A 78 17.43 3.08 -6.21
C THR A 78 16.47 2.02 -6.76
N ASN A 79 15.92 2.24 -7.96
CA ASN A 79 15.01 1.35 -8.70
C ASN A 79 13.67 1.04 -8.02
N PHE A 80 13.22 1.85 -7.07
CA PHE A 80 11.81 1.80 -6.65
C PHE A 80 10.94 2.46 -7.71
N HIS A 81 9.81 1.82 -8.02
CA HIS A 81 8.85 2.30 -9.01
C HIS A 81 7.66 2.94 -8.31
N PHE A 82 7.46 4.23 -8.47
CA PHE A 82 6.20 4.86 -8.06
C PHE A 82 5.17 4.71 -9.16
N GLY A 83 3.94 4.37 -8.80
CA GLY A 83 2.95 4.00 -9.78
C GLY A 83 1.67 3.42 -9.19
N ARG A 84 0.76 2.97 -10.04
CA ARG A 84 -0.53 2.39 -9.65
C ARG A 84 -0.48 0.87 -9.72
N TRP A 85 -0.58 0.22 -8.57
CA TRP A 85 -0.90 -1.20 -8.49
C TRP A 85 -2.37 -1.45 -8.83
N ARG A 86 -2.67 -2.54 -9.53
CA ARG A 86 -4.03 -2.97 -9.88
C ARG A 86 -4.16 -4.46 -9.62
N ALA A 87 -4.99 -4.83 -8.64
CA ALA A 87 -5.16 -6.21 -8.23
C ALA A 87 -6.00 -7.05 -9.21
N GLY A 88 -6.78 -6.40 -10.09
CA GLY A 88 -7.64 -7.05 -11.09
C GLY A 88 -9.09 -7.28 -10.65
N ASP A 89 -9.39 -7.05 -9.38
CA ASP A 89 -10.72 -7.12 -8.76
C ASP A 89 -11.39 -5.73 -8.60
N GLY A 90 -10.77 -4.68 -9.14
CA GLY A 90 -11.15 -3.27 -8.96
C GLY A 90 -10.33 -2.54 -7.91
N SER A 91 -9.70 -3.25 -6.97
CA SER A 91 -8.76 -2.68 -6.01
C SER A 91 -7.52 -2.16 -6.73
N ASN A 92 -7.08 -0.95 -6.38
CA ASN A 92 -5.98 -0.30 -7.06
C ASN A 92 -5.35 0.79 -6.19
N PHE A 93 -4.03 0.97 -6.25
CA PHE A 93 -3.36 1.77 -5.24
C PHE A 93 -2.09 2.44 -5.78
N CYS A 94 -2.00 3.77 -5.69
CA CYS A 94 -0.74 4.47 -5.93
C CYS A 94 0.23 4.21 -4.76
N ALA A 95 1.43 3.73 -5.08
CA ALA A 95 2.46 3.36 -4.12
C ALA A 95 3.86 3.30 -4.76
N PHE A 96 4.89 3.20 -3.93
CA PHE A 96 6.21 2.76 -4.35
C PHE A 96 6.29 1.23 -4.30
N LEU A 97 6.61 0.61 -5.41
CA LEU A 97 6.92 -0.81 -5.51
C LEU A 97 8.44 -1.01 -5.40
N VAL A 98 8.83 -2.02 -4.63
CA VAL A 98 10.25 -2.40 -4.46
C VAL A 98 10.92 -2.79 -5.79
N PRO A 99 12.25 -2.66 -5.90
CA PRO A 99 13.00 -3.08 -7.08
C PRO A 99 12.76 -4.54 -7.46
N SER A 100 12.93 -4.85 -8.75
CA SER A 100 12.83 -6.22 -9.30
C SER A 100 11.47 -6.90 -9.18
N ALA A 101 10.43 -6.18 -8.76
CA ALA A 101 9.07 -6.72 -8.64
C ALA A 101 8.26 -6.69 -9.93
N LEU A 102 8.84 -6.25 -11.06
CA LEU A 102 8.16 -6.11 -12.35
C LEU A 102 8.81 -7.00 -13.41
N ASP A 103 7.99 -7.68 -14.20
CA ASP A 103 8.39 -8.30 -15.46
C ASP A 103 8.37 -7.26 -16.59
N LEU A 104 9.55 -6.71 -16.89
CA LEU A 104 9.73 -5.68 -17.91
C LEU A 104 9.44 -6.19 -19.34
N GLY A 105 9.40 -7.52 -19.57
CA GLY A 105 9.03 -8.11 -20.86
C GLY A 105 7.54 -8.01 -21.18
N THR A 106 6.71 -7.67 -20.19
CA THR A 106 5.24 -7.58 -20.34
C THR A 106 4.71 -6.16 -20.56
N GLY A 107 5.61 -5.22 -20.87
CA GLY A 107 5.30 -3.80 -20.99
C GLY A 107 4.18 -3.50 -22.00
N SER A 108 3.19 -2.74 -21.57
CA SER A 108 2.17 -2.16 -22.45
C SER A 108 1.90 -0.70 -22.08
N SER A 109 1.48 0.12 -23.05
CA SER A 109 1.24 1.54 -22.84
C SER A 109 -0.16 1.78 -22.27
N VAL A 110 -0.25 2.56 -21.19
CA VAL A 110 -1.51 2.95 -20.54
C VAL A 110 -1.51 4.45 -20.21
N ALA A 111 -2.69 5.02 -19.99
CA ALA A 111 -2.82 6.37 -19.45
C ALA A 111 -2.24 6.42 -18.02
N ASP A 112 -1.37 7.39 -17.76
CA ASP A 112 -0.90 7.63 -16.40
C ASP A 112 -2.05 7.94 -15.45
N SER A 113 -1.99 7.32 -14.29
CA SER A 113 -3.06 7.38 -13.30
C SER A 113 -2.57 7.80 -11.92
N CYS A 114 -1.27 8.03 -11.72
CA CYS A 114 -0.74 8.65 -10.50
C CYS A 114 -0.12 10.02 -10.82
N SER A 115 0.19 10.80 -9.80
CA SER A 115 0.79 12.12 -9.97
C SER A 115 1.90 12.37 -8.95
N ALA A 116 2.77 13.33 -9.24
CA ALA A 116 3.79 13.80 -8.29
C ALA A 116 3.16 14.29 -6.98
N ASP A 117 2.01 14.98 -7.02
CA ASP A 117 1.28 15.39 -5.81
C ASP A 117 0.81 14.19 -4.98
N THR A 118 0.35 13.12 -5.64
CA THR A 118 -0.03 11.88 -4.96
C THR A 118 1.18 11.24 -4.27
N SER A 119 2.32 11.19 -4.98
CA SER A 119 3.58 10.67 -4.45
C SER A 119 4.05 11.46 -3.22
N GLU A 120 4.00 12.78 -3.29
CA GLU A 120 4.41 13.69 -2.21
C GLU A 120 3.53 13.49 -0.96
N ARG A 121 2.21 13.43 -1.14
CA ARG A 121 1.26 13.22 -0.02
C ARG A 121 1.44 11.86 0.65
N LEU A 122 1.69 10.81 -0.13
CA LEU A 122 2.02 9.46 0.36
C LEU A 122 3.33 9.43 1.15
N SER A 123 4.37 10.04 0.61
CA SER A 123 5.72 10.07 1.21
C SER A 123 5.72 10.78 2.56
N HIS A 124 5.05 11.94 2.64
CA HIS A 124 4.92 12.75 3.85
C HIS A 124 3.79 12.32 4.78
N ARG A 125 3.20 11.16 4.53
CA ARG A 125 2.12 10.60 5.34
C ARG A 125 0.91 11.52 5.53
N ARG A 126 0.70 12.52 4.66
CA ARG A 126 -0.39 13.50 4.81
C ARG A 126 -1.78 12.85 4.66
N THR A 127 -1.82 11.74 3.94
CA THR A 127 -3.02 10.92 3.72
C THR A 127 -2.85 9.48 4.16
N PHE A 128 -1.65 8.91 4.00
CA PHE A 128 -1.35 7.51 4.27
C PHE A 128 -0.39 7.36 5.44
N GLY A 129 -0.54 6.33 6.27
CA GLY A 129 0.46 6.01 7.29
C GLY A 129 0.53 7.00 8.46
N ARG A 130 -0.14 8.16 8.40
CA ARG A 130 -0.67 8.87 9.58
C ARG A 130 -1.59 7.98 10.40
N ASP A 131 -2.06 6.87 9.81
CA ASP A 131 -2.83 5.84 10.46
C ASP A 131 -1.92 4.75 11.01
N PHE A 132 -0.63 4.98 11.27
CA PHE A 132 0.26 4.02 11.93
C PHE A 132 0.84 4.61 13.22
N ASP A 133 1.00 3.75 14.23
CA ASP A 133 1.30 4.08 15.63
C ASP A 133 2.79 4.03 15.99
N ALA A 134 3.66 4.14 15.01
CA ALA A 134 5.10 4.08 15.21
C ALA A 134 5.81 4.77 14.06
N ALA A 135 6.99 5.36 14.29
CA ALA A 135 7.85 5.91 13.24
C ALA A 135 8.30 4.82 12.23
N PRO A 136 8.66 5.20 10.99
CA PRO A 136 9.17 4.23 10.03
C PRO A 136 10.46 3.63 10.62
N HIS A 137 10.62 2.30 10.54
CA HIS A 137 11.83 1.56 10.96
C HIS A 137 12.07 1.30 12.45
N THR A 138 11.19 1.71 13.37
CA THR A 138 11.36 1.36 14.79
C THR A 138 11.06 -0.12 15.09
N GLY A 139 10.19 -0.74 14.29
CA GLY A 139 9.93 -2.18 14.36
C GLY A 139 10.82 -2.98 13.39
N ASN A 140 11.68 -3.85 13.94
CA ASN A 140 12.40 -4.89 13.20
C ASN A 140 11.78 -6.29 13.39
N GLY A 141 10.62 -6.38 14.04
CA GLY A 141 10.00 -7.65 14.40
C GLY A 141 10.59 -8.31 15.66
N ALA A 142 11.42 -7.61 16.45
CA ALA A 142 12.01 -8.19 17.67
C ALA A 142 11.00 -8.45 18.79
N ILE A 143 9.90 -7.71 18.84
CA ILE A 143 8.81 -7.98 19.78
C ILE A 143 8.04 -9.19 19.26
N ILE A 144 8.20 -10.35 19.90
CA ILE A 144 7.49 -11.56 19.52
C ILE A 144 6.11 -11.58 20.16
N VAL A 145 5.08 -11.69 19.33
CA VAL A 145 3.68 -11.84 19.73
C VAL A 145 3.18 -13.23 19.36
N ARG A 146 2.36 -13.82 20.23
CA ARG A 146 1.61 -15.05 19.96
C ARG A 146 0.42 -14.74 19.07
N ILE A 147 0.11 -15.67 18.18
CA ILE A 147 -1.02 -15.59 17.25
C ILE A 147 -1.79 -16.89 17.43
N ASN A 148 -3.12 -16.82 17.44
CA ASN A 148 -3.95 -18.02 17.39
C ASN A 148 -4.24 -18.37 15.92
N PRO A 149 -3.60 -19.38 15.32
CA PRO A 149 -3.76 -19.68 13.89
C PRO A 149 -5.18 -20.08 13.49
N SER A 150 -5.99 -20.57 14.45
CA SER A 150 -7.38 -20.96 14.17
C SER A 150 -8.38 -19.80 14.26
N ALA A 151 -7.98 -18.68 14.87
CA ALA A 151 -8.84 -17.50 15.05
C ALA A 151 -8.36 -16.27 14.27
N CYS A 152 -7.15 -16.33 13.70
CA CYS A 152 -6.50 -15.19 13.05
C CYS A 152 -6.15 -15.51 11.61
N THR A 153 -6.45 -14.57 10.73
CA THR A 153 -6.08 -14.62 9.32
C THR A 153 -5.05 -13.53 9.04
N GLY A 154 -4.02 -13.89 8.27
CA GLY A 154 -3.04 -12.93 7.75
C GLY A 154 -3.52 -12.32 6.45
N TYR A 155 -3.12 -11.08 6.18
CA TYR A 155 -3.51 -10.35 4.98
C TYR A 155 -2.32 -9.64 4.35
N TYR A 156 -2.18 -9.72 3.03
CA TYR A 156 -1.12 -9.06 2.29
C TYR A 156 -1.33 -7.56 2.14
N ASN A 157 -2.58 -7.08 2.19
CA ASN A 157 -2.95 -5.69 1.96
C ASN A 157 -3.96 -5.18 2.99
N TYR A 158 -3.74 -3.95 3.47
CA TYR A 158 -4.66 -3.24 4.35
C TYR A 158 -5.35 -2.04 3.68
N PHE A 159 -4.90 -1.57 2.51
CA PHE A 159 -5.61 -0.53 1.76
C PHE A 159 -6.01 -1.04 0.39
N THR A 160 -7.19 -0.64 -0.08
CA THR A 160 -7.72 -1.07 -1.39
C THR A 160 -7.82 0.05 -2.42
N ASP A 161 -7.69 1.32 -1.98
CA ASP A 161 -7.69 2.49 -2.86
C ASP A 161 -6.84 3.67 -2.36
N SER A 162 -6.68 4.65 -3.24
CA SER A 162 -5.96 5.91 -2.98
C SER A 162 -6.82 6.99 -2.30
N THR A 163 -8.00 6.67 -1.75
CA THR A 163 -8.77 7.62 -0.94
C THR A 163 -8.35 7.58 0.52
N TYR A 164 -7.70 6.49 0.94
CA TYR A 164 -7.04 6.34 2.25
C TYR A 164 -7.95 6.56 3.46
N ALA A 165 -9.28 6.58 3.28
CA ALA A 165 -10.25 6.89 4.34
C ALA A 165 -10.81 5.64 5.05
N GLY A 166 -10.42 4.43 4.62
CA GLY A 166 -11.03 3.19 5.10
C GLY A 166 -10.15 1.98 4.81
N GLY A 167 -8.94 1.97 5.38
CA GLY A 167 -8.11 0.78 5.37
C GLY A 167 -8.92 -0.44 5.84
N ARG A 168 -8.83 -1.52 5.08
CA ARG A 168 -9.46 -2.81 5.36
C ARG A 168 -8.50 -3.94 4.98
N LEU A 169 -8.45 -4.93 5.85
CA LEU A 169 -7.78 -6.19 5.57
C LEU A 169 -8.48 -6.88 4.39
N HIS A 170 -7.80 -7.02 3.27
CA HIS A 170 -8.42 -7.44 2.02
C HIS A 170 -7.92 -8.80 1.55
N ASP A 171 -6.66 -8.89 1.14
CA ASP A 171 -6.13 -10.09 0.48
C ASP A 171 -5.61 -11.09 1.50
N PRO A 172 -6.32 -12.20 1.78
CA PRO A 172 -5.86 -13.18 2.74
C PRO A 172 -4.55 -13.80 2.27
N ALA A 173 -3.65 -14.08 3.20
CA ALA A 173 -2.32 -14.57 2.87
C ALA A 173 -2.35 -15.98 2.23
N GLY A 174 -3.46 -16.70 2.40
CA GLY A 174 -3.68 -18.03 1.82
C GLY A 174 -2.96 -19.16 2.55
N PHE A 175 -2.28 -18.87 3.66
CA PHE A 175 -1.59 -19.85 4.49
C PHE A 175 -1.99 -19.72 5.97
N ALA A 176 -1.85 -20.83 6.70
CA ALA A 176 -2.07 -20.85 8.13
C ALA A 176 -0.95 -20.08 8.84
N LEU A 177 -1.32 -19.09 9.65
CA LEU A 177 -0.34 -18.31 10.40
C LEU A 177 0.44 -19.21 11.38
N PRO A 178 1.73 -18.96 11.63
CA PRO A 178 2.43 -19.60 12.74
C PRO A 178 1.85 -19.16 14.08
N ALA A 179 2.17 -19.91 15.15
CA ALA A 179 1.73 -19.58 16.51
C ALA A 179 2.37 -18.31 17.09
N THR A 180 3.41 -17.77 16.43
CA THR A 180 4.10 -16.54 16.83
C THR A 180 4.54 -15.73 15.61
N GLY A 181 4.64 -14.42 15.76
CA GLY A 181 5.22 -13.51 14.76
C GLY A 181 5.92 -12.32 15.42
N GLY A 182 6.77 -11.64 14.67
CA GLY A 182 7.45 -10.43 15.10
C GLY A 182 6.62 -9.18 14.82
N TYR A 183 6.14 -8.49 15.85
CA TYR A 183 5.40 -7.24 15.72
C TYR A 183 6.26 -6.10 15.16
N ARG A 184 5.68 -5.30 14.26
CA ARG A 184 6.34 -4.12 13.68
C ARG A 184 5.70 -2.80 14.10
N TYR A 185 4.42 -2.66 13.81
CA TYR A 185 3.60 -1.47 14.07
C TYR A 185 2.11 -1.86 13.97
N SER A 186 1.24 -1.06 14.55
CA SER A 186 -0.22 -1.12 14.37
C SER A 186 -0.74 0.10 13.64
N THR A 187 -1.98 0.00 13.18
CA THR A 187 -2.71 1.16 12.69
C THR A 187 -3.23 2.01 13.86
N ASN A 188 -3.29 3.33 13.69
CA ASN A 188 -3.77 4.29 14.69
C ASN A 188 -5.27 4.15 14.96
N ASP A 189 -6.03 3.67 13.98
CA ASP A 189 -7.44 3.27 14.17
C ASP A 189 -7.58 1.98 15.00
N LEU A 190 -6.45 1.36 15.37
CA LEU A 190 -6.36 0.11 16.11
C LEU A 190 -7.03 -1.08 15.40
N GLY A 191 -7.21 -1.00 14.08
CA GLY A 191 -7.83 -2.05 13.27
C GLY A 191 -6.88 -3.20 12.92
N ALA A 192 -5.61 -2.91 12.64
CA ALA A 192 -4.64 -3.89 12.16
C ALA A 192 -3.25 -3.75 12.79
N SER A 193 -2.47 -4.82 12.70
CA SER A 193 -1.05 -4.85 13.06
C SER A 193 -0.24 -5.53 11.98
N MET A 194 0.88 -4.93 11.59
CA MET A 194 1.87 -5.56 10.73
C MET A 194 2.76 -6.47 11.57
N ILE A 195 2.88 -7.73 11.14
CA ILE A 195 3.74 -8.72 11.75
C ILE A 195 4.67 -9.34 10.71
N ARG A 196 5.84 -9.75 11.17
CA ARG A 196 6.77 -10.63 10.50
C ARG A 196 6.41 -12.07 10.85
N VAL A 197 6.24 -12.91 9.86
CA VAL A 197 6.14 -14.35 10.04
C VAL A 197 7.16 -15.04 9.15
N ASP A 198 7.60 -16.21 9.56
CA ASP A 198 8.28 -17.14 8.67
C ASP A 198 7.25 -18.19 8.27
N ASP A 199 7.06 -18.39 6.96
CA ASP A 199 6.11 -19.40 6.49
C ASP A 199 6.69 -20.81 6.65
N ALA A 200 5.91 -21.84 6.27
CA ALA A 200 6.33 -23.23 6.39
C ALA A 200 7.58 -23.57 5.54
N SER A 201 7.95 -22.72 4.58
CA SER A 201 9.17 -22.85 3.76
C SER A 201 10.37 -22.10 4.33
N GLY A 202 10.20 -21.39 5.45
CA GLY A 202 11.23 -20.57 6.08
C GLY A 202 11.40 -19.20 5.44
N GLU A 203 10.49 -18.81 4.54
CA GLU A 203 10.51 -17.49 3.91
C GLU A 203 9.87 -16.45 4.84
N THR A 204 10.59 -15.36 5.07
CA THR A 204 10.09 -14.27 5.92
C THR A 204 9.10 -13.41 5.13
N ILE A 205 7.86 -13.39 5.58
CA ILE A 205 6.74 -12.60 5.03
C ILE A 205 6.34 -11.51 6.03
N TRP A 206 6.01 -10.33 5.52
CA TRP A 206 5.33 -9.29 6.31
C TRP A 206 3.89 -9.22 5.88
N LEU A 207 2.99 -9.29 6.85
CA LEU A 207 1.56 -9.30 6.63
C LEU A 207 0.83 -8.58 7.74
N PHE A 208 -0.38 -8.15 7.45
CA PHE A 208 -1.28 -7.58 8.43
C PHE A 208 -2.12 -8.68 9.09
N VAL A 209 -2.39 -8.52 10.38
CA VAL A 209 -3.44 -9.23 11.10
C VAL A 209 -4.39 -8.22 11.71
N ALA A 210 -5.63 -8.64 11.99
CA ALA A 210 -6.52 -7.83 12.82
C ALA A 210 -5.83 -7.53 14.16
N ARG A 211 -5.85 -6.29 14.63
CA ARG A 211 -5.10 -5.92 15.85
C ARG A 211 -5.56 -6.73 17.06
N SER A 212 -6.85 -7.06 17.13
CA SER A 212 -7.44 -7.91 18.18
C SER A 212 -6.74 -9.25 18.34
N CYS A 213 -6.09 -9.78 17.30
CA CYS A 213 -5.34 -11.03 17.36
C CYS A 213 -4.13 -10.98 18.31
N ILE A 214 -3.53 -9.80 18.51
CA ILE A 214 -2.27 -9.66 19.25
C ILE A 214 -2.31 -8.55 20.32
N ALA A 215 -3.42 -7.80 20.41
CA ALA A 215 -3.54 -6.59 21.23
C ALA A 215 -3.11 -6.77 22.69
N GLY A 216 -3.47 -7.90 23.33
CA GLY A 216 -3.16 -8.15 24.74
C GLY A 216 -1.68 -8.38 25.05
N GLN A 217 -0.83 -8.46 24.02
CA GLN A 217 0.61 -8.70 24.15
C GLN A 217 1.44 -7.48 23.76
N LEU A 218 0.80 -6.46 23.21
CA LEU A 218 1.47 -5.24 22.79
C LEU A 218 1.78 -4.38 24.02
N PRO A 219 2.98 -3.75 24.08
CA PRO A 219 3.31 -2.82 25.15
C PRO A 219 2.26 -1.71 25.30
N ALA A 220 2.00 -1.27 26.52
CA ALA A 220 1.18 -0.09 26.75
C ALA A 220 1.87 1.16 26.17
N GLY A 221 1.09 2.05 25.53
CA GLY A 221 1.62 3.32 25.03
C GLY A 221 2.45 3.21 23.75
N LEU A 222 2.11 2.28 22.83
CA LEU A 222 2.68 2.28 21.48
C LEU A 222 2.63 3.69 20.88
N ASN A 223 3.80 4.11 20.41
CA ASN A 223 4.22 5.50 20.29
C ASN A 223 3.43 6.25 19.22
N ASN A 224 2.43 7.03 19.63
CA ASN A 224 1.75 7.98 18.76
C ASN A 224 2.73 9.10 18.31
N GLN A 225 3.59 8.78 17.36
CA GLN A 225 4.54 9.68 16.72
C GLN A 225 4.17 9.76 15.25
N ASN A 226 3.33 10.75 14.96
CA ASN A 226 3.21 11.30 13.63
C ASN A 226 4.51 12.07 13.35
N ASP A 227 5.14 11.81 12.20
CA ASP A 227 6.12 12.74 11.65
C ASP A 227 5.41 14.04 11.22
#